data_AF-A0AAU2D8K3-F1
#
_entry.id   AF-A0AAU2D8K3-F1
#
_cell.length_a   1.000
_cell.length_b   1.000
_cell.length_c   1.000
_cell.angle_alpha   90.00
_cell.angle_beta   90.00
_cell.angle_gamma   90.00
#
_symmetry.space_group_name_H-M   'P 1'
#
loop_
_entity.id
_entity.type
_entity.pdbx_description
1 polymer ?
#
loop_
_entity_poly.entity_id
_entity_poly.type
_entity_poly.pdbx_seq_one_letter_code
_entity_poly.pdbx_strand_id
1 'polypeptide(L)'
;MSSHLSADHPAAQPPGRGSVDALISQTRRLKGEVDAVRRDAHSDGSDPQERWQRALCDLALHQLTDLTAHLGQLRDGPTPVPPIAESAPVRAVPHAPRRGSLLSRVGSAEWNLLTDEASWSGELYQILGRDPAAPPLTLDELPSLVLDEDRAKLTAMVTDCLVDAKPIDGEFRVVRPDGEVRAVHMMGEPVLDTDGSTASMWAVLRDVSELRRSQKVVSETRDSLQSHQHRAQTEHRLAVELQEAVLPPWRGSLRLPHHGPETLDLAAHYLPSSTSALIGGDWYDALELPDGQTLLSVGDLTGHGVAVTSGMATLLGAVRGMAMAGTEPGQLMSWLNQLLDATVQPALGSAVCCRYRPATRTLTWAQAGHPAPLLFRNGTGRRLHAPDGVLLGATSGASYEQVEETLETGDLLLLHTDGLVPGRNGTESANRLLDLAPRFGEARTAQDCVRMVMEEFGEADREDDACVLLAKVM
;
A
#
# COMPACT_ATOMS: atom_id res chain seq x y z
N MET A 1 14.13 43.91 -39.20
CA MET A 1 13.07 44.01 -38.20
C MET A 1 11.93 43.09 -38.63
N SER A 2 11.66 42.06 -37.85
CA SER A 2 10.34 41.51 -37.51
C SER A 2 10.57 40.22 -36.74
N SER A 3 10.07 40.21 -35.51
CA SER A 3 10.49 39.39 -34.39
C SER A 3 9.76 38.05 -34.30
N HIS A 4 10.46 37.09 -33.70
CA HIS A 4 10.02 35.78 -33.23
C HIS A 4 8.86 35.87 -32.22
N LEU A 5 7.91 34.94 -32.29
CA LEU A 5 7.14 34.45 -31.14
C LEU A 5 6.86 32.94 -31.32
N SER A 6 7.90 32.15 -31.07
CA SER A 6 7.75 30.74 -30.72
C SER A 6 7.41 30.71 -29.23
N ALA A 7 6.20 30.28 -28.87
CA ALA A 7 5.81 30.15 -27.47
C ALA A 7 6.45 28.89 -26.88
N ASP A 8 7.54 29.08 -26.15
CA ASP A 8 8.05 28.14 -25.15
C ASP A 8 6.91 27.76 -24.19
N HIS A 9 6.59 26.47 -24.10
CA HIS A 9 5.81 25.93 -22.99
C HIS A 9 6.78 25.61 -21.84
N PRO A 10 6.71 26.29 -20.68
CA PRO A 10 7.46 25.86 -19.52
C PRO A 10 6.91 24.52 -19.03
N ALA A 11 7.80 23.60 -18.67
CA ALA A 11 7.46 22.33 -18.05
C ALA A 11 6.58 22.56 -16.81
N ALA A 12 5.35 22.08 -16.85
CA ALA A 12 4.36 22.30 -15.80
C ALA A 12 4.75 21.60 -14.49
N GLN A 13 4.83 22.35 -13.40
CA GLN A 13 4.79 21.82 -12.04
C GLN A 13 3.50 21.00 -11.85
N PRO A 14 3.52 19.93 -11.03
CA PRO A 14 2.35 19.10 -10.80
C PRO A 14 1.19 19.98 -10.27
N PRO A 15 0.00 19.94 -10.88
CA PRO A 15 -1.11 20.80 -10.50
C PRO A 15 -1.55 20.51 -9.06
N GLY A 16 -1.41 21.48 -8.15
CA GLY A 16 -1.92 21.38 -6.78
C GLY A 16 -3.45 21.29 -6.75
N ARG A 17 -4.06 20.69 -5.71
CA ARG A 17 -5.52 20.42 -5.58
C ARG A 17 -6.42 21.60 -6.02
N GLY A 18 -6.03 22.84 -5.74
CA GLY A 18 -6.77 24.04 -6.14
C GLY A 18 -6.90 24.28 -7.66
N SER A 19 -5.98 23.74 -8.46
CA SER A 19 -6.07 23.81 -9.93
C SER A 19 -7.10 22.83 -10.50
N VAL A 20 -7.30 21.67 -9.87
CA VAL A 20 -8.33 20.70 -10.26
C VAL A 20 -9.73 21.24 -9.92
N ASP A 21 -9.90 21.88 -8.76
CA ASP A 21 -11.16 22.54 -8.38
C ASP A 21 -11.53 23.69 -9.32
N ALA A 22 -10.55 24.45 -9.81
CA ALA A 22 -10.76 25.48 -10.83
C ALA A 22 -11.24 24.88 -12.16
N LEU A 23 -10.64 23.77 -12.60
CA LEU A 23 -11.06 23.05 -13.80
C LEU A 23 -12.48 22.45 -13.66
N ILE A 24 -12.83 21.89 -12.51
CA ILE A 24 -14.18 21.42 -12.21
C ILE A 24 -15.19 22.57 -12.36
N SER A 25 -14.87 23.72 -11.77
CA SER A 25 -15.73 24.90 -11.80
C SER A 25 -15.91 25.47 -13.21
N GLN A 26 -14.83 25.50 -13.99
CA GLN A 26 -14.85 25.93 -15.39
C GLN A 26 -15.68 24.98 -16.27
N THR A 27 -15.56 23.67 -16.05
CA THR A 27 -16.33 22.65 -16.77
C THR A 27 -17.83 22.77 -16.49
N ARG A 28 -18.23 23.05 -15.23
CA ARG A 28 -19.63 23.32 -14.88
C ARG A 28 -20.17 24.60 -15.51
N ARG A 29 -19.35 25.66 -15.61
CA ARG A 29 -19.76 26.90 -16.29
C ARG A 29 -19.98 26.66 -17.78
N LEU A 30 -19.04 25.98 -18.44
CA LEU A 30 -19.16 25.60 -19.85
C LEU A 30 -20.42 24.77 -20.10
N LYS A 31 -20.75 23.86 -19.17
CA LYS A 31 -21.99 23.06 -19.24
C LYS A 31 -23.24 23.95 -19.23
N GLY A 32 -23.27 24.98 -18.38
CA GLY A 32 -24.36 25.96 -18.35
C GLY A 32 -24.47 26.77 -19.64
N GLU A 33 -23.34 27.15 -20.25
CA GLU A 33 -23.29 27.88 -21.52
C GLU A 33 -23.77 27.04 -22.70
N VAL A 34 -23.32 25.78 -22.80
CA VAL A 34 -23.78 24.83 -23.83
C VAL A 34 -25.27 24.51 -23.68
N ASP A 35 -25.76 24.38 -22.45
CA ASP A 35 -27.19 24.15 -22.19
C ASP A 35 -28.06 25.35 -22.60
N ALA A 36 -27.54 26.57 -22.50
CA ALA A 36 -28.22 27.77 -23.00
C ALA A 36 -28.31 27.75 -24.54
N VAL A 37 -27.22 27.40 -25.23
CA VAL A 37 -27.22 27.25 -26.71
C VAL A 37 -28.20 26.18 -27.17
N ARG A 38 -28.33 25.08 -26.42
CA ARG A 38 -29.33 24.01 -26.69
C ARG A 38 -30.78 24.53 -26.59
N ARG A 39 -31.06 25.40 -25.62
CA ARG A 39 -32.40 25.95 -25.38
C ARG A 39 -32.81 27.00 -26.41
N ASP A 40 -31.85 27.75 -26.97
CA ASP A 40 -32.13 28.80 -27.96
C ASP A 40 -32.46 28.26 -29.36
N ALA A 41 -32.15 26.99 -29.66
CA ALA A 41 -32.48 26.32 -30.93
C ALA A 41 -33.98 25.90 -31.04
N HIS A 42 -34.93 26.84 -30.92
CA HIS A 42 -36.38 26.58 -30.89
C HIS A 42 -36.95 25.91 -32.17
N SER A 43 -37.89 24.98 -31.93
CA SER A 43 -38.42 23.99 -32.88
C SER A 43 -39.44 24.51 -33.89
N ASP A 44 -39.22 24.20 -35.16
CA ASP A 44 -40.20 23.46 -35.95
C ASP A 44 -39.45 22.21 -36.43
N GLY A 45 -39.88 21.01 -36.03
CA GLY A 45 -39.10 19.76 -36.10
C GLY A 45 -38.67 19.29 -37.50
N SER A 46 -38.80 20.14 -38.51
CA SER A 46 -38.51 19.92 -39.92
C SER A 46 -37.07 20.24 -40.35
N ASP A 47 -36.31 21.14 -39.71
CA ASP A 47 -34.97 21.55 -40.18
C ASP A 47 -33.83 20.58 -39.75
N PRO A 48 -33.15 19.90 -40.70
CA PRO A 48 -32.03 19.01 -40.40
C PRO A 48 -30.84 19.70 -39.70
N GLN A 49 -30.61 20.99 -39.96
CA GLN A 49 -29.46 21.71 -39.40
C GLN A 49 -29.64 22.02 -37.90
N GLU A 50 -30.86 22.33 -37.47
CA GLU A 50 -31.19 22.58 -36.05
C GLU A 50 -31.12 21.29 -35.22
N ARG A 51 -31.56 20.16 -35.78
CA ARG A 51 -31.45 18.83 -35.14
C ARG A 51 -29.98 18.42 -34.95
N TRP A 52 -29.14 18.61 -35.97
CA TRP A 52 -27.70 18.39 -35.89
C TRP A 52 -27.07 19.23 -34.77
N GLN A 53 -27.45 20.50 -34.67
CA GLN A 53 -26.95 21.40 -33.62
C GLN A 53 -27.39 20.98 -32.21
N ARG A 54 -28.65 20.54 -32.02
CA ARG A 54 -29.17 20.08 -30.72
C ARG A 54 -28.42 18.84 -30.21
N ALA A 55 -28.26 17.82 -31.04
CA ALA A 55 -27.56 16.61 -30.61
C ALA A 55 -26.06 16.81 -30.41
N LEU A 56 -25.41 17.72 -31.14
CA LEU A 56 -24.05 18.15 -30.82
C LEU A 56 -23.98 18.84 -29.46
N CYS A 57 -25.00 19.62 -29.08
CA CYS A 57 -25.09 20.20 -27.75
C CYS A 57 -25.29 19.12 -26.67
N ASP A 58 -26.18 18.14 -26.89
CA ASP A 58 -26.40 17.05 -25.94
C ASP A 58 -25.14 16.18 -25.77
N LEU A 59 -24.44 15.88 -26.86
CA LEU A 59 -23.14 15.21 -26.83
C LEU A 59 -22.11 16.02 -26.03
N ALA A 60 -22.03 17.34 -26.24
CA ALA A 60 -21.13 18.20 -25.50
C ALA A 60 -21.48 18.26 -23.99
N LEU A 61 -22.77 18.28 -23.64
CA LEU A 61 -23.22 18.25 -22.23
C LEU A 61 -22.86 16.92 -21.54
N HIS A 62 -22.98 15.80 -22.24
CA HIS A 62 -22.55 14.50 -21.74
C HIS A 62 -21.04 14.48 -21.48
N GLN A 63 -20.23 14.97 -22.44
CA GLN A 63 -18.77 15.07 -22.29
C GLN A 63 -18.33 15.94 -21.12
N LEU A 64 -18.99 17.08 -20.92
CA LEU A 64 -18.69 17.97 -19.79
C LEU A 64 -19.09 17.33 -18.46
N THR A 65 -20.11 16.47 -18.45
CA THR A 65 -20.52 15.70 -17.27
C THR A 65 -19.48 14.64 -16.93
N ASP A 66 -19.01 13.87 -17.92
CA ASP A 66 -17.92 12.90 -17.76
C ASP A 66 -16.64 13.57 -17.27
N LEU A 67 -16.21 14.65 -17.94
CA LEU A 67 -15.00 15.40 -17.58
C LEU A 67 -15.08 15.93 -16.14
N THR A 68 -16.25 16.42 -15.72
CA THR A 68 -16.48 16.84 -14.34
C THR A 68 -16.30 15.69 -13.35
N ALA A 69 -16.78 14.48 -13.70
CA ALA A 69 -16.61 13.29 -12.87
C ALA A 69 -15.14 12.85 -12.80
N HIS A 70 -14.41 12.84 -13.92
CA HIS A 70 -12.98 12.49 -13.95
C HIS A 70 -12.11 13.49 -13.17
N LEU A 71 -12.39 14.80 -13.31
CA LEU A 71 -11.70 15.82 -12.53
C LEU A 71 -11.99 15.69 -11.02
N GLY A 72 -13.21 15.28 -10.65
CA GLY A 72 -13.55 14.93 -9.27
C GLY A 72 -12.68 13.79 -8.74
N GLN A 73 -12.50 12.72 -9.51
CA GLN A 73 -11.61 11.61 -9.16
C GLN A 73 -10.15 12.06 -8.99
N LEU A 74 -9.68 12.97 -9.85
CA LEU A 74 -8.33 13.53 -9.78
C LEU A 74 -8.11 14.40 -8.53
N ARG A 75 -9.13 15.17 -8.12
CA ARG A 75 -9.08 16.02 -6.92
C ARG A 75 -9.00 15.18 -5.66
N ASP A 76 -9.86 14.17 -5.58
CA ASP A 76 -10.01 13.35 -4.39
C ASP A 76 -8.76 12.47 -4.19
N GLY A 77 -8.13 12.04 -5.29
CA GLY A 77 -6.91 11.22 -5.28
C GLY A 77 -7.15 9.84 -4.65
N PRO A 78 -6.18 8.91 -4.72
CA PRO A 78 -6.20 7.74 -3.85
C PRO A 78 -6.03 8.19 -2.38
N THR A 79 -6.68 7.49 -1.46
CA THR A 79 -6.57 7.71 0.00
C THR A 79 -5.10 7.71 0.42
N PRO A 80 -4.62 8.69 1.23
CA PRO A 80 -3.20 8.84 1.52
C PRO A 80 -2.63 7.64 2.30
N VAL A 81 -1.42 7.23 1.91
CA VAL A 81 -0.59 6.17 2.54
C VAL A 81 0.47 6.85 3.42
N PRO A 82 0.89 6.26 4.56
CA PRO A 82 2.17 6.59 5.20
C PRO A 82 3.36 6.23 4.29
N PRO A 83 4.53 6.87 4.44
CA PRO A 83 5.62 6.74 3.48
C PRO A 83 6.18 5.32 3.48
N ILE A 84 6.28 4.70 2.30
CA ILE A 84 7.02 3.44 2.09
C ILE A 84 8.24 3.79 1.23
N ALA A 85 9.40 3.29 1.67
CA ALA A 85 10.68 3.43 1.00
C ALA A 85 10.69 2.88 -0.43
N GLU A 86 11.57 3.47 -1.23
CA GLU A 86 11.65 3.46 -2.69
C GLU A 86 11.53 2.08 -3.36
N SER A 87 10.76 2.02 -4.45
CA SER A 87 10.81 0.91 -5.42
C SER A 87 11.07 1.41 -6.84
N ALA A 88 12.01 0.68 -7.46
CA ALA A 88 12.52 0.57 -8.84
C ALA A 88 11.80 1.30 -10.02
N PRO A 89 12.54 1.59 -11.12
CA PRO A 89 12.13 2.55 -12.13
C PRO A 89 10.94 2.07 -12.99
N VAL A 90 9.94 2.94 -13.11
CA VAL A 90 8.80 2.78 -14.02
C VAL A 90 9.31 2.71 -15.46
N ARG A 91 9.00 1.60 -16.14
CA ARG A 91 9.34 1.37 -17.55
C ARG A 91 8.59 2.38 -18.42
N ALA A 92 9.33 3.05 -19.31
CA ALA A 92 8.81 4.10 -20.20
C ALA A 92 7.59 3.61 -21.01
N VAL A 93 6.50 4.36 -20.91
CA VAL A 93 5.28 4.19 -21.72
C VAL A 93 5.61 4.59 -23.18
N PRO A 94 5.25 3.80 -24.20
CA PRO A 94 5.50 4.17 -25.59
C PRO A 94 4.69 5.42 -25.98
N HIS A 95 5.30 6.27 -26.81
CA HIS A 95 4.72 7.49 -27.34
C HIS A 95 3.27 7.33 -27.84
N ALA A 96 2.39 8.21 -27.38
CA ALA A 96 1.04 8.36 -27.90
C ALA A 96 1.04 8.76 -29.38
N PRO A 97 0.20 8.18 -30.25
CA PRO A 97 0.02 8.67 -31.60
C PRO A 97 -0.61 10.07 -31.58
N ARG A 98 -0.30 10.87 -32.60
CA ARG A 98 -0.70 12.27 -32.73
C ARG A 98 -2.21 12.43 -32.57
N ARG A 99 -2.62 13.36 -31.71
CA ARG A 99 -4.02 13.78 -31.49
C ARG A 99 -4.62 14.23 -32.82
N GLY A 100 -5.46 13.39 -33.43
CA GLY A 100 -6.38 13.81 -34.49
C GLY A 100 -7.38 14.84 -33.95
N SER A 101 -7.75 15.80 -34.80
CA SER A 101 -8.72 16.85 -34.49
C SER A 101 -9.99 16.28 -33.83
N LEU A 102 -10.55 16.95 -32.81
CA LEU A 102 -11.78 16.54 -32.12
C LEU A 102 -12.97 16.33 -33.08
N LEU A 103 -12.95 16.98 -34.24
CA LEU A 103 -13.95 16.83 -35.29
C LEU A 103 -13.88 15.47 -36.01
N SER A 104 -12.74 14.77 -36.02
CA SER A 104 -12.59 13.48 -36.72
C SER A 104 -13.11 12.27 -35.94
N ARG A 105 -13.77 12.48 -34.80
CA ARG A 105 -14.23 11.41 -33.90
C ARG A 105 -15.75 11.33 -33.78
N VAL A 106 -16.47 12.18 -34.49
CA VAL A 106 -17.93 12.30 -34.46
C VAL A 106 -18.43 12.27 -35.89
N GLY A 107 -19.23 11.27 -36.24
CA GLY A 107 -19.90 11.16 -37.54
C GLY A 107 -21.41 11.23 -37.36
N SER A 108 -22.13 11.62 -38.41
CA SER A 108 -23.60 11.63 -38.41
C SER A 108 -24.18 10.75 -39.50
N ALA A 109 -25.37 10.23 -39.27
CA ALA A 109 -26.16 9.49 -40.23
C ALA A 109 -27.63 9.92 -40.20
N GLU A 110 -28.27 9.92 -41.36
CA GLU A 110 -29.72 9.98 -41.52
C GLU A 110 -30.20 8.76 -42.30
N TRP A 111 -31.29 8.15 -41.87
CA TRP A 111 -31.99 7.07 -42.57
C TRP A 111 -33.42 7.51 -42.83
N ASN A 112 -33.81 7.60 -44.11
CA ASN A 112 -35.17 7.86 -44.52
C ASN A 112 -35.93 6.54 -44.60
N LEU A 113 -36.96 6.37 -43.75
CA LEU A 113 -37.69 5.12 -43.62
C LEU A 113 -38.75 4.95 -44.71
N LEU A 114 -39.08 6.02 -45.45
CA LEU A 114 -40.03 6.00 -46.57
C LEU A 114 -39.35 5.57 -47.87
N THR A 115 -38.09 5.98 -48.08
CA THR A 115 -37.32 5.70 -49.30
C THR A 115 -36.26 4.62 -49.13
N ASP A 116 -36.00 4.19 -47.89
CA ASP A 116 -34.88 3.31 -47.50
C ASP A 116 -33.49 3.88 -47.87
N GLU A 117 -33.40 5.20 -48.06
CA GLU A 117 -32.15 5.90 -48.36
C GLU A 117 -31.41 6.27 -47.07
N ALA A 118 -30.09 6.07 -47.07
CA ALA A 118 -29.20 6.48 -45.99
C ALA A 118 -28.25 7.59 -46.45
N SER A 119 -27.90 8.51 -45.54
CA SER A 119 -26.92 9.58 -45.76
C SER A 119 -25.96 9.62 -44.59
N TRP A 120 -24.65 9.49 -44.85
CA TRP A 120 -23.60 9.45 -43.82
C TRP A 120 -22.60 10.58 -44.01
N SER A 121 -22.09 11.13 -42.90
CA SER A 121 -20.97 12.07 -42.95
C SER A 121 -19.65 11.35 -43.27
N GLY A 122 -18.66 12.08 -43.82
CA GLY A 122 -17.35 11.51 -44.13
C GLY A 122 -16.62 10.96 -42.90
N GLU A 123 -16.84 11.56 -41.74
CA GLU A 123 -16.31 11.13 -40.45
C GLU A 123 -16.92 9.79 -40.01
N LEU A 124 -18.20 9.54 -40.32
CA LEU A 124 -18.82 8.26 -40.00
C LEU A 124 -18.19 7.10 -40.78
N TYR A 125 -17.91 7.31 -42.07
CA TYR A 125 -17.12 6.36 -42.87
C TYR A 125 -15.75 6.10 -42.24
N GLN A 126 -15.07 7.14 -41.75
CA GLN A 126 -13.78 6.99 -41.05
C GLN A 126 -13.91 6.23 -39.73
N ILE A 127 -14.96 6.45 -38.93
CA ILE A 127 -15.23 5.76 -37.66
C ILE A 127 -15.53 4.28 -37.90
N LEU A 128 -16.25 3.95 -38.97
CA LEU A 128 -16.60 2.58 -39.34
C LEU A 128 -15.54 1.89 -40.22
N GLY A 129 -14.49 2.61 -40.62
CA GLY A 129 -13.41 2.07 -41.45
C GLY A 129 -13.85 1.69 -42.86
N ARG A 130 -14.85 2.39 -43.41
CA ARG A 130 -15.41 2.14 -44.75
C ARG A 130 -14.94 3.19 -45.75
N ASP A 131 -14.92 2.80 -47.02
CA ASP A 131 -14.61 3.70 -48.14
C ASP A 131 -15.75 4.72 -48.32
N PRO A 132 -15.50 6.05 -48.29
CA PRO A 132 -16.51 7.07 -48.59
C PRO A 132 -17.13 6.98 -49.99
N ALA A 133 -16.49 6.28 -50.93
CA ALA A 133 -17.05 6.02 -52.25
C ALA A 133 -18.08 4.86 -52.26
N ALA A 134 -18.16 4.07 -51.19
CA ALA A 134 -19.15 3.00 -51.05
C ALA A 134 -20.51 3.56 -50.60
N PRO A 135 -21.63 2.94 -51.01
CA PRO A 135 -22.94 3.36 -50.54
C PRO A 135 -23.03 3.26 -49.01
N PRO A 136 -23.71 4.21 -48.35
CA PRO A 136 -23.98 4.15 -46.91
C PRO A 136 -24.87 2.94 -46.62
N LEU A 137 -24.68 2.31 -45.46
CA LEU A 137 -25.50 1.16 -45.09
C LEU A 137 -26.90 1.62 -44.69
N THR A 138 -27.91 0.87 -45.12
CA THR A 138 -29.27 1.06 -44.63
C THR A 138 -29.34 0.72 -43.14
N LEU A 139 -30.45 1.09 -42.49
CA LEU A 139 -30.62 0.86 -41.07
C LEU A 139 -30.63 -0.64 -40.72
N ASP A 140 -31.18 -1.46 -41.62
CA ASP A 140 -31.22 -2.93 -41.50
C ASP A 140 -29.84 -3.59 -41.70
N GLU A 141 -28.95 -2.93 -42.43
CA GLU A 141 -27.58 -3.39 -42.67
C GLU A 141 -26.62 -3.00 -41.54
N LEU A 142 -26.92 -1.95 -40.77
CA LEU A 142 -26.06 -1.46 -39.68
C LEU A 142 -25.67 -2.53 -38.64
N PRO A 143 -26.57 -3.45 -38.19
CA PRO A 143 -26.21 -4.52 -37.26
C PRO A 143 -25.12 -5.47 -37.78
N SER A 144 -24.87 -5.52 -39.10
CA SER A 144 -23.80 -6.34 -39.68
C SER A 144 -22.40 -5.91 -39.24
N LEU A 145 -22.23 -4.63 -38.88
CA LEU A 145 -20.97 -4.06 -38.41
C LEU A 145 -20.82 -4.13 -36.89
N VAL A 146 -21.83 -4.58 -36.15
CA VAL A 146 -21.81 -4.62 -34.68
C VAL A 146 -21.31 -5.98 -34.21
N LEU A 147 -20.51 -5.96 -33.14
CA LEU A 147 -20.05 -7.17 -32.47
C LEU A 147 -21.27 -7.99 -32.02
N ASP A 148 -21.24 -9.32 -32.20
CA ASP A 148 -22.41 -10.18 -32.00
C ASP A 148 -23.09 -10.01 -30.63
N GLU A 149 -22.31 -9.79 -29.57
CA GLU A 149 -22.80 -9.52 -28.21
C GLU A 149 -23.64 -8.25 -28.09
N ASP A 150 -23.34 -7.23 -28.90
CA ASP A 150 -23.95 -5.90 -28.81
C ASP A 150 -25.10 -5.72 -29.83
N ARG A 151 -25.30 -6.66 -30.77
CA ARG A 151 -26.35 -6.58 -31.81
C ARG A 151 -27.75 -6.45 -31.21
N ALA A 152 -28.08 -7.30 -30.24
CA ALA A 152 -29.39 -7.28 -29.59
C ALA A 152 -29.68 -5.93 -28.91
N LYS A 153 -28.64 -5.32 -28.32
CA LYS A 153 -28.74 -4.00 -27.68
C LYS A 153 -29.00 -2.90 -28.71
N LEU A 154 -28.25 -2.89 -29.82
CA LEU A 154 -28.49 -1.93 -30.91
C LEU A 154 -29.92 -2.08 -31.46
N THR A 155 -30.35 -3.31 -31.75
CA THR A 155 -31.70 -3.57 -32.29
C THR A 155 -32.78 -3.06 -31.34
N ALA A 156 -32.64 -3.28 -30.03
CA ALA A 156 -33.60 -2.76 -29.05
C ALA A 156 -33.64 -1.22 -29.05
N MET A 157 -32.47 -0.56 -29.02
CA MET A 157 -32.37 0.91 -29.05
C MET A 157 -33.01 1.50 -30.32
N VAL A 158 -32.76 0.89 -31.48
CA VAL A 158 -33.35 1.32 -32.75
C VAL A 158 -34.86 1.06 -32.76
N THR A 159 -35.31 -0.10 -32.29
CA THR A 159 -36.74 -0.44 -32.24
C THR A 159 -37.52 0.54 -31.36
N ASP A 160 -37.01 0.83 -30.16
CA ASP A 160 -37.59 1.81 -29.25
C ASP A 160 -37.68 3.21 -29.87
N CYS A 161 -36.68 3.58 -30.68
CA CYS A 161 -36.68 4.85 -31.40
C CYS A 161 -37.74 4.91 -32.50
N LEU A 162 -37.85 3.84 -33.29
CA LEU A 162 -38.76 3.82 -34.44
C LEU A 162 -40.23 3.66 -34.03
N VAL A 163 -40.49 2.81 -33.02
CA VAL A 163 -41.85 2.43 -32.60
C VAL A 163 -42.39 3.35 -31.52
N ASP A 164 -41.58 3.66 -30.50
CA ASP A 164 -42.03 4.42 -29.33
C ASP A 164 -41.63 5.90 -29.40
N ALA A 165 -41.02 6.35 -30.50
CA ALA A 165 -40.48 7.69 -30.67
C ALA A 165 -39.48 8.11 -29.57
N LYS A 166 -38.74 7.15 -28.98
CA LYS A 166 -37.75 7.42 -27.92
C LYS A 166 -36.39 7.83 -28.49
N PRO A 167 -35.70 8.84 -27.94
CA PRO A 167 -34.35 9.15 -28.36
C PRO A 167 -33.39 7.99 -28.05
N ILE A 168 -32.45 7.76 -28.97
CA ILE A 168 -31.35 6.82 -28.81
C ILE A 168 -30.26 7.49 -27.98
N ASP A 169 -29.82 6.81 -26.93
CA ASP A 169 -28.58 7.13 -26.20
C ASP A 169 -27.96 5.81 -25.73
N GLY A 170 -26.85 5.40 -26.35
CA GLY A 170 -26.17 4.19 -25.90
C GLY A 170 -24.90 3.83 -26.66
N GLU A 171 -24.10 2.97 -26.04
CA GLU A 171 -22.82 2.50 -26.59
C GLU A 171 -22.89 1.05 -27.08
N PHE A 172 -22.16 0.78 -28.17
CA PHE A 172 -21.95 -0.56 -28.71
C PHE A 172 -20.59 -0.64 -29.40
N ARG A 173 -20.12 -1.86 -29.66
CA ARG A 173 -18.85 -2.13 -30.35
C ARG A 173 -19.10 -2.47 -31.82
N VAL A 174 -18.37 -1.79 -32.69
CA VAL A 174 -18.34 -2.09 -34.13
C VAL A 174 -17.05 -2.82 -34.50
N VAL A 175 -17.14 -3.77 -35.42
CA VAL A 175 -16.03 -4.49 -36.02
C VAL A 175 -15.77 -3.90 -37.40
N ARG A 176 -14.59 -3.30 -37.57
CA ARG A 176 -14.18 -2.71 -38.85
C ARG A 176 -13.76 -3.78 -39.86
N PRO A 177 -13.70 -3.46 -41.16
CA PRO A 177 -13.22 -4.39 -42.18
C PRO A 177 -11.76 -4.87 -41.98
N ASP A 178 -10.94 -4.09 -41.27
CA ASP A 178 -9.57 -4.46 -40.88
C ASP A 178 -9.50 -5.35 -39.64
N GLY A 179 -10.64 -5.69 -39.04
CA GLY A 179 -10.77 -6.48 -37.81
C GLY A 179 -10.59 -5.66 -36.53
N GLU A 180 -10.31 -4.36 -36.59
CA GLU A 180 -10.25 -3.50 -35.40
C GLU A 180 -11.65 -3.35 -34.80
N VAL A 181 -11.75 -3.56 -33.48
CA VAL A 181 -12.97 -3.28 -32.72
C VAL A 181 -12.94 -1.86 -32.17
N ARG A 182 -13.98 -1.08 -32.47
CA ARG A 182 -14.17 0.26 -31.90
C ARG A 182 -15.41 0.35 -31.06
N ALA A 183 -15.31 0.99 -29.91
CA ALA A 183 -16.47 1.35 -29.11
C ALA A 183 -17.03 2.67 -29.62
N VAL A 184 -18.32 2.69 -29.96
CA VAL A 184 -19.02 3.89 -30.42
C VAL A 184 -20.17 4.25 -29.49
N HIS A 185 -20.35 5.53 -29.24
CA HIS A 185 -21.50 6.10 -28.54
C HIS A 185 -22.44 6.71 -29.56
N MET A 186 -23.67 6.20 -29.64
CA MET A 186 -24.70 6.66 -30.55
C MET A 186 -25.74 7.49 -29.79
N MET A 187 -26.03 8.68 -30.31
CA MET A 187 -27.17 9.49 -29.91
C MET A 187 -28.01 9.81 -31.13
N GLY A 188 -29.33 9.65 -31.06
CA GLY A 188 -30.19 9.88 -32.22
C GLY A 188 -31.64 10.15 -31.85
N GLU A 189 -32.39 10.71 -32.78
CA GLU A 189 -33.80 11.04 -32.59
C GLU A 189 -34.63 10.64 -33.82
N PRO A 190 -35.90 10.24 -33.61
CA PRO A 190 -36.84 10.02 -34.69
C PRO A 190 -37.39 11.36 -35.21
N VAL A 191 -37.51 11.48 -36.52
CA VAL A 191 -38.23 12.57 -37.19
C VAL A 191 -39.61 12.06 -37.53
N LEU A 192 -40.65 12.70 -37.00
CA LEU A 192 -42.04 12.26 -37.16
C LEU A 192 -42.70 12.94 -38.38
N ASP A 193 -43.54 12.20 -39.09
CA ASP A 193 -44.42 12.72 -40.14
C ASP A 193 -45.68 13.38 -39.54
N THR A 194 -46.52 13.97 -40.39
CA THR A 194 -47.78 14.63 -39.97
C THR A 194 -48.75 13.70 -39.23
N ASP A 195 -48.64 12.39 -39.45
CA ASP A 195 -49.46 11.36 -38.82
C ASP A 195 -48.87 10.84 -37.49
N GLY A 196 -47.74 11.42 -37.03
CA GLY A 196 -47.05 11.01 -35.80
C GLY A 196 -46.24 9.71 -35.93
N SER A 197 -46.15 9.14 -37.14
CA SER A 197 -45.28 7.99 -37.45
C SER A 197 -43.86 8.45 -37.75
N THR A 198 -42.84 7.64 -37.46
CA THR A 198 -41.43 7.98 -37.74
C THR A 198 -41.16 7.96 -39.25
N ALA A 199 -40.83 9.12 -39.84
CA ALA A 199 -40.50 9.30 -41.25
C ALA A 199 -39.00 9.09 -41.55
N SER A 200 -38.13 9.58 -40.67
CA SER A 200 -36.68 9.35 -40.74
C SER A 200 -36.09 9.20 -39.34
N MET A 201 -34.88 8.64 -39.27
CA MET A 201 -34.11 8.56 -38.04
C MET A 201 -32.76 9.20 -38.29
N TRP A 202 -32.35 10.12 -37.42
CA TRP A 202 -31.03 10.73 -37.50
C TRP A 202 -30.21 10.41 -36.25
N ALA A 203 -28.91 10.19 -36.41
CA ALA A 203 -28.01 9.86 -35.31
C ALA A 203 -26.60 10.42 -35.48
N VAL A 204 -25.93 10.64 -34.35
CA VAL A 204 -24.51 10.93 -34.20
C VAL A 204 -23.83 9.73 -33.57
N LEU A 205 -22.71 9.32 -34.14
CA LEU A 205 -21.84 8.28 -33.60
C LEU A 205 -20.49 8.88 -33.25
N ARG A 206 -20.03 8.66 -32.02
CA ARG A 206 -18.71 9.07 -31.56
C ARG A 206 -17.84 7.87 -31.27
N ASP A 207 -16.59 7.90 -31.74
CA ASP A 207 -15.58 6.93 -31.32
C ASP A 207 -15.12 7.21 -29.89
N VAL A 208 -15.44 6.30 -28.97
CA VAL A 208 -15.08 6.34 -27.54
C VAL A 208 -14.03 5.29 -27.19
N SER A 209 -13.39 4.66 -28.18
CA SER A 209 -12.42 3.57 -27.99
C SER A 209 -11.24 3.99 -27.12
N GLU A 210 -10.63 5.15 -27.38
CA GLU A 210 -9.52 5.65 -26.56
C GLU A 210 -9.96 5.98 -25.13
N LEU A 211 -11.14 6.57 -24.96
CA LEU A 211 -11.69 6.90 -23.65
C LEU A 211 -11.91 5.63 -22.81
N ARG A 212 -12.53 4.61 -23.41
CA ARG A 212 -12.77 3.32 -22.74
C ARG A 212 -11.47 2.58 -22.43
N ARG A 213 -10.48 2.60 -23.34
CA ARG A 213 -9.15 2.04 -23.08
C ARG A 213 -8.47 2.74 -21.91
N SER A 214 -8.48 4.07 -21.86
CA SER A 214 -7.91 4.84 -20.74
C SER A 214 -8.63 4.59 -19.42
N GLN A 215 -9.98 4.56 -19.42
CA GLN A 215 -10.77 4.27 -18.22
C GLN A 215 -10.51 2.86 -17.68
N LYS A 216 -10.41 1.87 -18.55
CA LYS A 216 -10.11 0.49 -18.18
C LYS A 216 -8.74 0.37 -17.50
N VAL A 217 -7.71 0.98 -18.09
CA VAL A 217 -6.35 0.99 -17.50
C VAL A 217 -6.34 1.65 -16.11
N VAL A 218 -7.05 2.78 -15.95
CA VAL A 218 -7.14 3.46 -14.65
C VAL A 218 -7.87 2.60 -13.61
N SER A 219 -8.97 1.94 -13.98
CA SER A 219 -9.70 1.04 -13.08
C SER A 219 -8.84 -0.15 -12.66
N GLU A 220 -8.23 -0.85 -13.61
CA GLU A 220 -7.40 -2.02 -13.34
C GLU A 220 -6.21 -1.66 -12.44
N THR A 221 -5.58 -0.51 -12.69
CA THR A 221 -4.47 -0.02 -11.85
C THR A 221 -4.95 0.29 -10.44
N ARG A 222 -6.12 0.94 -10.30
CA ARG A 222 -6.72 1.26 -9.00
C ARG A 222 -7.06 0.00 -8.21
N ASP A 223 -7.70 -0.98 -8.84
CA ASP A 223 -8.13 -2.21 -8.21
C ASP A 223 -6.92 -3.04 -7.74
N SER A 224 -5.84 -3.06 -8.55
CA SER A 224 -4.57 -3.66 -8.17
C SER A 224 -3.95 -2.97 -6.96
N LEU A 225 -3.85 -1.64 -6.96
CA LEU A 225 -3.32 -0.87 -5.82
C LEU A 225 -4.13 -1.10 -4.55
N GLN A 226 -5.46 -1.09 -4.63
CA GLN A 226 -6.33 -1.33 -3.49
C GLN A 226 -6.17 -2.76 -2.94
N SER A 227 -6.03 -3.74 -3.81
CA SER A 227 -5.79 -5.13 -3.42
C SER A 227 -4.43 -5.30 -2.72
N HIS A 228 -3.38 -4.67 -3.25
CA HIS A 228 -2.05 -4.66 -2.63
C HIS A 228 -2.07 -4.00 -1.25
N GLN A 229 -2.74 -2.87 -1.10
CA GLN A 229 -2.90 -2.17 0.18
C GLN A 229 -3.64 -3.01 1.21
N HIS A 230 -4.75 -3.64 0.81
CA HIS A 230 -5.53 -4.47 1.72
C HIS A 230 -4.73 -5.69 2.21
N ARG A 231 -3.91 -6.28 1.33
CA ARG A 231 -3.01 -7.38 1.69
C ARG A 231 -1.95 -6.92 2.70
N ALA A 232 -1.27 -5.81 2.44
CA ALA A 232 -0.23 -5.28 3.32
C ALA A 232 -0.78 -4.90 4.71
N GLN A 233 -1.97 -4.27 4.77
CA GLN A 233 -2.62 -3.94 6.04
C GLN A 233 -3.02 -5.19 6.82
N THR A 234 -3.49 -6.23 6.13
CA THR A 234 -3.86 -7.50 6.77
C THR A 234 -2.63 -8.21 7.31
N GLU A 235 -1.53 -8.27 6.54
CA GLU A 235 -0.25 -8.80 7.02
C GLU A 235 0.27 -8.05 8.24
N HIS A 236 0.26 -6.71 8.19
CA HIS A 236 0.69 -5.89 9.33
C HIS A 236 -0.13 -6.20 10.58
N ARG A 237 -1.48 -6.19 10.48
CA ARG A 237 -2.36 -6.49 11.62
C ARG A 237 -2.06 -7.87 12.22
N LEU A 238 -1.87 -8.89 11.38
CA LEU A 238 -1.56 -10.24 11.85
C LEU A 238 -0.20 -10.30 12.55
N ALA A 239 0.80 -9.57 12.06
CA ALA A 239 2.10 -9.49 12.72
C ALA A 239 1.99 -8.83 14.12
N VAL A 240 1.21 -7.74 14.25
CA VAL A 240 0.96 -7.08 15.55
C VAL A 240 0.30 -8.03 16.53
N GLU A 241 -0.79 -8.68 16.10
CA GLU A 241 -1.55 -9.60 16.95
C GLU A 241 -0.68 -10.79 17.41
N LEU A 242 0.17 -11.33 16.54
CA LEU A 242 1.10 -12.40 16.89
C LEU A 242 2.17 -11.94 17.88
N GLN A 243 2.75 -10.75 17.67
CA GLN A 243 3.78 -10.22 18.56
C GLN A 243 3.22 -9.97 19.96
N GLU A 244 2.07 -9.29 20.06
CA GLU A 244 1.41 -9.00 21.34
C GLU A 244 1.01 -10.27 22.09
N ALA A 245 0.68 -11.35 21.37
CA ALA A 245 0.34 -12.63 21.98
C ALA A 245 1.56 -13.38 22.55
N VAL A 246 2.76 -13.10 22.06
CA VAL A 246 3.99 -13.85 22.36
C VAL A 246 4.84 -13.14 23.43
N LEU A 247 4.96 -11.82 23.30
CA LEU A 247 5.72 -11.01 24.25
C LEU A 247 5.07 -11.04 25.65
N PRO A 248 5.87 -10.95 26.72
CA PRO A 248 5.34 -10.99 28.08
C PRO A 248 4.36 -9.83 28.34
N PRO A 249 3.17 -10.10 28.93
CA PRO A 249 2.12 -9.10 29.08
C PRO A 249 2.35 -8.14 30.26
N TRP A 250 3.44 -8.32 31.03
CA TRP A 250 3.66 -7.53 32.24
C TRP A 250 4.04 -6.08 31.88
N ARG A 251 3.39 -5.13 32.55
CA ARG A 251 3.60 -3.69 32.40
C ARG A 251 4.15 -3.12 33.69
N GLY A 252 5.33 -2.50 33.63
CA GLY A 252 5.99 -1.94 34.80
C GLY A 252 7.04 -2.89 35.39
N SER A 253 7.29 -2.70 36.69
CA SER A 253 8.23 -3.51 37.47
C SER A 253 7.64 -4.89 37.79
N LEU A 254 8.37 -5.95 37.47
CA LEU A 254 8.08 -7.34 37.80
C LEU A 254 9.16 -7.87 38.73
N ARG A 255 8.80 -8.52 39.85
CA ARG A 255 9.78 -9.13 40.76
C ARG A 255 9.82 -10.63 40.63
N LEU A 256 10.98 -11.19 40.29
CA LEU A 256 11.22 -12.63 40.18
C LEU A 256 12.43 -13.08 41.04
N PRO A 257 12.38 -14.25 41.68
CA PRO A 257 11.17 -15.05 41.92
C PRO A 257 10.15 -14.30 42.78
N HIS A 258 8.87 -14.68 42.72
CA HIS A 258 7.80 -13.97 43.45
C HIS A 258 7.94 -14.07 44.98
N HIS A 259 8.69 -15.07 45.45
CA HIS A 259 8.93 -15.33 46.86
C HIS A 259 10.43 -15.41 47.13
N GLY A 260 10.90 -14.61 48.10
CA GLY A 260 12.30 -14.63 48.55
C GLY A 260 12.85 -13.22 48.80
N PRO A 261 13.96 -13.10 49.55
CA PRO A 261 14.57 -11.81 49.83
C PRO A 261 15.48 -11.28 48.71
N GLU A 262 16.00 -12.15 47.83
CA GLU A 262 17.05 -11.82 46.84
C GLU A 262 16.50 -11.79 45.40
N THR A 263 15.39 -11.09 45.20
CA THR A 263 14.69 -11.02 43.90
C THR A 263 15.35 -10.07 42.91
N LEU A 264 15.16 -10.31 41.62
CA LEU A 264 15.35 -9.31 40.57
C LEU A 264 14.10 -8.45 40.45
N ASP A 265 14.26 -7.14 40.44
CA ASP A 265 13.29 -6.19 39.91
C ASP A 265 13.54 -6.00 38.41
N LEU A 266 12.56 -6.34 37.59
CA LEU A 266 12.64 -6.42 36.14
C LEU A 266 11.73 -5.38 35.49
N ALA A 267 12.20 -4.75 34.43
CA ALA A 267 11.35 -3.93 33.57
C ALA A 267 11.85 -4.02 32.13
N ALA A 268 10.96 -3.94 31.15
CA ALA A 268 11.30 -4.00 29.74
C ALA A 268 10.45 -3.05 28.92
N HIS A 269 10.95 -2.74 27.74
CA HIS A 269 10.23 -1.96 26.75
C HIS A 269 10.60 -2.41 25.34
N TYR A 270 9.57 -2.44 24.49
CA TYR A 270 9.71 -2.63 23.05
C TYR A 270 9.53 -1.29 22.36
N LEU A 271 10.41 -0.97 21.41
CA LEU A 271 10.39 0.26 20.62
C LEU A 271 10.22 -0.12 19.14
N PRO A 272 9.07 0.17 18.54
CA PRO A 272 8.88 -0.08 17.12
C PRO A 272 9.71 0.89 16.26
N SER A 273 10.04 0.44 15.06
CA SER A 273 10.74 1.17 14.03
C SER A 273 9.91 2.30 13.45
N SER A 274 10.57 3.39 13.06
CA SER A 274 9.90 4.54 12.43
C SER A 274 9.73 4.35 10.93
N THR A 275 10.50 3.43 10.34
CA THR A 275 10.64 3.28 8.88
C THR A 275 9.94 2.04 8.33
N SER A 276 9.86 0.95 9.10
CA SER A 276 9.17 -0.26 8.68
C SER A 276 7.72 -0.22 9.15
N ALA A 277 6.80 -0.35 8.18
CA ALA A 277 5.39 -0.60 8.48
C ALA A 277 5.15 -2.05 8.93
N LEU A 278 6.19 -2.88 9.09
CA LEU A 278 6.09 -4.28 9.48
C LEU A 278 6.93 -4.51 10.73
N ILE A 279 6.35 -5.23 11.70
CA ILE A 279 7.01 -5.64 12.94
C ILE A 279 8.17 -6.59 12.63
N GLY A 280 9.28 -6.37 13.31
CA GLY A 280 10.53 -7.11 13.29
C GLY A 280 10.55 -8.30 14.24
N GLY A 281 11.72 -8.90 14.35
CA GLY A 281 11.94 -10.15 15.08
C GLY A 281 12.33 -10.01 16.54
N ASP A 282 12.39 -8.77 17.04
CA ASP A 282 12.85 -8.43 18.38
C ASP A 282 11.98 -9.01 19.51
N TRP A 283 12.61 -9.65 20.50
CA TRP A 283 11.95 -10.14 21.70
C TRP A 283 12.70 -9.82 22.99
N TYR A 284 11.94 -9.80 24.08
CA TYR A 284 12.45 -9.95 25.44
C TYR A 284 11.57 -10.94 26.20
N ASP A 285 12.15 -11.64 27.18
CA ASP A 285 11.43 -12.56 28.04
C ASP A 285 12.07 -12.65 29.42
N ALA A 286 11.23 -12.88 30.42
CA ALA A 286 11.68 -13.17 31.77
C ALA A 286 10.71 -14.12 32.45
N LEU A 287 11.25 -15.17 33.07
CA LEU A 287 10.44 -16.25 33.65
C LEU A 287 11.09 -16.80 34.93
N GLU A 288 10.27 -17.04 35.95
CA GLU A 288 10.68 -17.82 37.12
C GLU A 288 10.68 -19.31 36.76
N LEU A 289 11.82 -19.96 36.99
CA LEU A 289 12.02 -21.37 36.71
C LEU A 289 11.63 -22.24 37.92
N PRO A 290 11.34 -23.55 37.71
CA PRO A 290 10.88 -24.43 38.79
C PRO A 290 11.88 -24.61 39.94
N ASP A 291 13.17 -24.34 39.68
CA ASP A 291 14.25 -24.40 40.66
C ASP A 291 14.46 -23.06 41.41
N GLY A 292 13.58 -22.08 41.22
CA GLY A 292 13.65 -20.75 41.83
C GLY A 292 14.65 -19.80 41.17
N GLN A 293 15.29 -20.22 40.07
CA GLN A 293 16.12 -19.33 39.25
C GLN A 293 15.24 -18.45 38.35
N THR A 294 15.82 -17.39 37.80
CA THR A 294 15.15 -16.50 36.84
C THR A 294 15.83 -16.59 35.48
N LEU A 295 15.05 -16.92 34.44
CA LEU A 295 15.44 -16.80 33.05
C LEU A 295 15.31 -15.33 32.62
N LEU A 296 16.30 -14.82 31.90
CA LEU A 296 16.24 -13.57 31.14
C LEU A 296 16.68 -13.86 29.71
N SER A 297 15.93 -13.38 28.72
CA SER A 297 16.33 -13.50 27.32
C SER A 297 15.97 -12.24 26.54
N VAL A 298 16.87 -11.86 25.64
CA VAL A 298 16.64 -10.83 24.62
C VAL A 298 17.21 -11.36 23.31
N GLY A 299 16.59 -11.03 22.20
CA GLY A 299 17.15 -11.37 20.90
C GLY A 299 16.40 -10.70 19.76
N ASP A 300 16.91 -10.95 18.57
CA ASP A 300 16.42 -10.42 17.32
C ASP A 300 16.50 -11.52 16.24
N LEU A 301 15.50 -11.55 15.37
CA LEU A 301 15.46 -12.40 14.19
C LEU A 301 15.39 -11.51 12.95
N THR A 302 16.39 -11.63 12.07
CA THR A 302 16.51 -10.79 10.89
C THR A 302 15.28 -10.85 9.98
N GLY A 303 14.82 -9.67 9.55
CA GLY A 303 13.70 -9.48 8.64
C GLY A 303 12.46 -8.91 9.33
N HIS A 304 11.33 -8.87 8.62
CA HIS A 304 10.10 -8.26 9.12
C HIS A 304 8.84 -8.99 8.62
N GLY A 305 7.74 -8.80 9.33
CA GLY A 305 6.40 -9.30 8.97
C GLY A 305 6.09 -10.69 9.54
N VAL A 306 4.96 -11.25 9.10
CA VAL A 306 4.34 -12.44 9.71
C VAL A 306 5.27 -13.65 9.81
N ALA A 307 6.13 -13.88 8.81
CA ALA A 307 7.07 -15.00 8.82
C ALA A 307 8.09 -14.87 9.97
N VAL A 308 8.65 -13.68 10.16
CA VAL A 308 9.63 -13.39 11.21
C VAL A 308 8.97 -13.42 12.58
N THR A 309 7.77 -12.83 12.74
CA THR A 309 7.03 -12.89 14.01
C THR A 309 6.67 -14.33 14.41
N SER A 310 6.33 -15.19 13.44
CA SER A 310 6.10 -16.61 13.67
C SER A 310 7.38 -17.36 14.08
N GLY A 311 8.51 -17.02 13.45
CA GLY A 311 9.84 -17.53 13.82
C GLY A 311 10.22 -17.12 15.24
N MET A 312 10.06 -15.85 15.58
CA MET A 312 10.24 -15.31 16.93
C MET A 312 9.38 -16.06 17.96
N ALA A 313 8.08 -16.29 17.67
CA ALA A 313 7.19 -17.05 18.54
C ALA A 313 7.69 -18.48 18.79
N THR A 314 8.19 -19.14 17.74
CA THR A 314 8.74 -20.49 17.80
C THR A 314 10.00 -20.52 18.65
N LEU A 315 10.94 -19.58 18.44
CA LEU A 315 12.17 -19.47 19.22
C LEU A 315 11.86 -19.19 20.68
N LEU A 316 10.97 -18.25 20.98
CA LEU A 316 10.60 -17.90 22.35
C LEU A 316 9.93 -19.08 23.08
N GLY A 317 9.04 -19.81 22.39
CA GLY A 317 8.46 -21.04 22.92
C GLY A 317 9.52 -22.10 23.22
N ALA A 318 10.51 -22.26 22.35
CA ALA A 318 11.62 -23.18 22.54
C ALA A 318 12.52 -22.76 23.72
N VAL A 319 12.88 -21.46 23.81
CA VAL A 319 13.62 -20.88 24.95
C VAL A 319 12.92 -21.22 26.26
N ARG A 320 11.62 -20.90 26.37
CA ARG A 320 10.81 -21.17 27.57
C ARG A 320 10.79 -22.65 27.91
N GLY A 321 10.49 -23.52 26.94
CA GLY A 321 10.42 -24.97 27.15
C GLY A 321 11.75 -25.58 27.62
N MET A 322 12.86 -25.21 26.98
CA MET A 322 14.19 -25.72 27.31
C MET A 322 14.68 -25.21 28.66
N ALA A 323 14.45 -23.93 28.97
CA ALA A 323 14.79 -23.36 30.27
C ALA A 323 13.96 -23.99 31.41
N MET A 324 12.66 -24.20 31.20
CA MET A 324 11.79 -24.90 32.16
C MET A 324 12.23 -26.35 32.41
N ALA A 325 12.85 -26.99 31.41
CA ALA A 325 13.46 -28.32 31.54
C ALA A 325 14.83 -28.31 32.25
N GLY A 326 15.35 -27.14 32.64
CA GLY A 326 16.62 -26.99 33.34
C GLY A 326 17.84 -26.95 32.43
N THR A 327 17.67 -26.65 31.14
CA THR A 327 18.77 -26.56 30.17
C THR A 327 19.63 -25.33 30.43
N GLU A 328 20.95 -25.50 30.43
CA GLU A 328 21.90 -24.40 30.59
C GLU A 328 21.99 -23.50 29.34
N PRO A 329 22.29 -22.19 29.48
CA PRO A 329 22.22 -21.22 28.38
C PRO A 329 23.02 -21.59 27.12
N GLY A 330 24.24 -22.12 27.25
CA GLY A 330 25.06 -22.48 26.08
C GLY A 330 24.48 -23.67 25.30
N GLN A 331 23.97 -24.68 26.01
CA GLN A 331 23.29 -25.82 25.38
C GLN A 331 21.95 -25.39 24.75
N LEU A 332 21.23 -24.49 25.40
CA LEU A 332 20.00 -23.90 24.90
C LEU A 332 20.25 -23.18 23.56
N MET A 333 21.30 -22.35 23.46
CA MET A 333 21.67 -21.67 22.21
C MET A 333 22.03 -22.65 21.10
N SER A 334 22.74 -23.73 21.44
CA SER A 334 23.06 -24.80 20.48
C SER A 334 21.80 -25.46 19.90
N TRP A 335 20.77 -25.67 20.73
CA TRP A 335 19.49 -26.21 20.29
C TRP A 335 18.65 -25.20 19.49
N LEU A 336 18.68 -23.91 19.85
CA LEU A 336 18.04 -22.87 19.03
C LEU A 336 18.67 -22.80 17.62
N ASN A 337 19.98 -22.89 17.52
CA ASN A 337 20.67 -22.92 16.22
C ASN A 337 20.21 -24.11 15.38
N GLN A 338 20.14 -25.31 15.98
CA GLN A 338 19.64 -26.51 15.30
C GLN A 338 18.15 -26.39 14.92
N LEU A 339 17.35 -25.72 15.74
CA LEU A 339 15.94 -25.47 15.43
C LEU A 339 15.81 -24.60 14.20
N LEU A 340 16.60 -23.52 14.08
CA LEU A 340 16.62 -22.68 12.88
C LEU A 340 17.12 -23.45 11.65
N ASP A 341 18.16 -24.28 11.79
CA ASP A 341 18.65 -25.15 10.71
C ASP A 341 17.55 -26.10 10.17
N ALA A 342 16.63 -26.54 11.05
CA ALA A 342 15.56 -27.47 10.70
C ALA A 342 14.31 -26.78 10.09
N THR A 343 14.23 -25.45 10.11
CA THR A 343 13.08 -24.71 9.57
C THR A 343 13.16 -24.55 8.05
N VAL A 344 12.00 -24.51 7.39
CA VAL A 344 11.89 -24.43 5.91
C VAL A 344 12.41 -23.10 5.36
N GLN A 345 12.42 -22.05 6.18
CA GLN A 345 12.94 -20.74 5.84
C GLN A 345 14.18 -20.47 6.70
N PRO A 346 15.39 -20.46 6.10
CA PRO A 346 16.59 -20.08 6.82
C PRO A 346 16.42 -18.67 7.38
N ALA A 347 16.57 -18.53 8.70
CA ALA A 347 16.56 -17.25 9.38
C ALA A 347 17.87 -17.09 10.16
N LEU A 348 18.40 -15.87 10.17
CA LEU A 348 19.53 -15.50 11.00
C LEU A 348 19.01 -14.74 12.20
N GLY A 349 19.53 -15.04 13.39
CA GLY A 349 19.13 -14.33 14.60
C GLY A 349 20.29 -14.09 15.52
N SER A 350 20.16 -13.07 16.36
CA SER A 350 21.02 -12.85 17.50
C SER A 350 20.23 -13.09 18.79
N ALA A 351 20.87 -13.61 19.82
CA ALA A 351 20.21 -13.79 21.11
C ALA A 351 21.19 -13.77 22.27
N VAL A 352 20.68 -13.38 23.43
CA VAL A 352 21.30 -13.58 24.74
C VAL A 352 20.32 -14.31 25.64
N CYS A 353 20.84 -15.25 26.43
CA CYS A 353 20.07 -15.98 27.43
C CYS A 353 20.87 -16.05 28.71
N CYS A 354 20.22 -15.69 29.81
CA CYS A 354 20.79 -15.67 31.14
C CYS A 354 19.92 -16.47 32.10
N ARG A 355 20.57 -17.16 33.04
CA ARG A 355 19.95 -17.75 34.23
C ARG A 355 20.55 -17.10 35.47
N TYR A 356 19.70 -16.46 36.25
CA TYR A 356 20.08 -15.86 37.51
C TYR A 356 19.68 -16.77 38.66
N ARG A 357 20.64 -17.10 39.52
CA ARG A 357 20.44 -17.85 40.77
C ARG A 357 20.42 -16.87 41.95
N PRO A 358 19.26 -16.63 42.58
CA PRO A 358 19.12 -15.71 43.72
C PRO A 358 20.11 -16.00 44.84
N ALA A 359 20.12 -17.25 45.33
CA ALA A 359 20.87 -17.66 46.53
C ALA A 359 22.38 -17.39 46.49
N THR A 360 22.97 -17.29 45.31
CA THR A 360 24.40 -16.98 45.12
C THR A 360 24.64 -15.69 44.36
N ARG A 361 23.56 -15.01 43.92
CA ARG A 361 23.58 -13.86 43.00
C ARG A 361 24.43 -14.12 41.76
N THR A 362 24.39 -15.35 41.26
CA THR A 362 25.20 -15.77 40.11
C THR A 362 24.35 -15.70 38.84
N LEU A 363 24.88 -15.01 37.83
CA LEU A 363 24.33 -14.95 36.49
C LEU A 363 25.15 -15.87 35.57
N THR A 364 24.57 -16.98 35.14
CA THR A 364 25.14 -17.82 34.07
C THR A 364 24.53 -17.39 32.76
N TRP A 365 25.32 -17.12 31.73
CA TRP A 365 24.77 -16.61 30.47
C TRP A 365 25.57 -17.04 29.25
N ALA A 366 24.88 -17.06 28.10
CA ALA A 366 25.43 -17.35 26.78
C ALA A 366 24.84 -16.36 25.76
N GLN A 367 25.53 -16.16 24.65
CA GLN A 367 25.11 -15.28 23.57
C GLN A 367 25.38 -15.90 22.20
N ALA A 368 24.61 -15.46 21.20
CA ALA A 368 24.76 -15.80 19.80
C ALA A 368 24.80 -14.53 18.94
N GLY A 369 26.00 -14.01 18.64
CA GLY A 369 26.23 -12.76 17.91
C GLY A 369 25.50 -11.52 18.43
N HIS A 370 25.09 -11.50 19.71
CA HIS A 370 24.21 -10.46 20.28
C HIS A 370 25.02 -9.42 21.08
N PRO A 371 24.53 -8.17 21.24
CA PRO A 371 25.14 -7.21 22.14
C PRO A 371 25.35 -7.78 23.56
N ALA A 372 26.58 -7.65 24.07
CA ALA A 372 26.92 -8.12 25.41
C ALA A 372 26.13 -7.33 26.47
N PRO A 373 25.58 -7.99 27.50
CA PRO A 373 24.91 -7.29 28.58
C PRO A 373 25.80 -6.23 29.23
N LEU A 374 25.18 -5.11 29.63
CA LEU A 374 25.85 -4.04 30.36
C LEU A 374 25.55 -4.18 31.85
N LEU A 375 26.59 -4.18 32.67
CA LEU A 375 26.50 -4.21 34.12
C LEU A 375 26.83 -2.82 34.69
N PHE A 376 25.93 -2.31 35.51
CA PHE A 376 26.10 -1.07 36.24
C PHE A 376 26.24 -1.33 37.73
N ARG A 377 27.33 -0.84 38.31
CA ARG A 377 27.67 -0.97 39.72
C ARG A 377 28.26 0.34 40.23
N ASN A 378 27.77 0.81 41.38
CA ASN A 378 28.29 2.00 42.07
C ASN A 378 28.44 3.25 41.16
N GLY A 379 27.47 3.50 40.29
CA GLY A 379 27.45 4.65 39.38
C GLY A 379 28.40 4.52 38.16
N THR A 380 28.99 3.35 37.96
CA THR A 380 29.83 3.04 36.78
C THR A 380 29.20 1.89 35.99
N GLY A 381 29.38 1.90 34.67
CA GLY A 381 28.92 0.82 33.79
C GLY A 381 30.09 0.13 33.10
N ARG A 382 29.97 -1.17 32.85
CA ARG A 382 30.87 -1.93 31.96
C ARG A 382 30.10 -2.93 31.11
N ARG A 383 30.64 -3.26 29.94
CA ARG A 383 30.23 -4.45 29.18
C ARG A 383 30.69 -5.71 29.90
N LEU A 384 29.83 -6.72 29.97
CA LEU A 384 30.29 -8.06 30.33
C LEU A 384 31.17 -8.64 29.21
N HIS A 385 32.12 -9.50 29.58
CA HIS A 385 32.96 -10.17 28.60
C HIS A 385 32.16 -11.28 27.91
N ALA A 386 31.90 -11.12 26.62
CA ALA A 386 31.06 -12.04 25.87
C ALA A 386 31.71 -13.44 25.74
N PRO A 387 30.98 -14.53 26.06
CA PRO A 387 31.43 -15.88 25.71
C PRO A 387 31.41 -16.06 24.19
N ASP A 388 32.18 -17.03 23.68
CA ASP A 388 32.22 -17.31 22.24
C ASP A 388 30.88 -17.87 21.74
N GLY A 389 30.40 -17.31 20.63
CA GLY A 389 29.14 -17.70 20.00
C GLY A 389 28.92 -16.96 18.68
N VAL A 390 28.52 -17.69 17.64
CA VAL A 390 28.18 -17.14 16.31
C VAL A 390 26.71 -16.73 16.24
N LEU A 391 26.26 -16.05 15.18
CA LEU A 391 24.83 -15.81 14.99
C LEU A 391 24.06 -17.14 14.86
N LEU A 392 22.85 -17.19 15.42
CA LEU A 392 21.96 -18.33 15.27
C LEU A 392 21.63 -18.52 13.79
N GLY A 393 21.70 -19.76 13.30
CA GLY A 393 21.43 -20.11 11.90
C GLY A 393 22.58 -19.78 10.93
N ALA A 394 23.68 -19.17 11.40
CA ALA A 394 24.81 -18.85 10.52
C ALA A 394 25.72 -20.05 10.25
N THR A 395 25.92 -20.91 11.26
CA THR A 395 26.77 -22.11 11.15
C THR A 395 26.04 -23.31 11.75
N SER A 396 25.74 -24.32 10.93
CA SER A 396 25.09 -25.52 11.42
C SER A 396 26.00 -26.31 12.36
N GLY A 397 25.44 -26.77 13.49
CA GLY A 397 26.20 -27.50 14.52
C GLY A 397 27.17 -26.64 15.33
N ALA A 398 27.03 -25.31 15.32
CA ALA A 398 27.82 -24.42 16.17
C ALA A 398 27.62 -24.73 17.67
N SER A 399 28.71 -24.64 18.45
CA SER A 399 28.70 -24.68 19.90
C SER A 399 28.75 -23.27 20.48
N TYR A 400 28.08 -23.08 21.61
CA TYR A 400 27.98 -21.80 22.29
C TYR A 400 28.52 -21.92 23.71
N GLU A 401 29.50 -21.08 24.03
CA GLU A 401 30.07 -21.04 25.38
C GLU A 401 29.12 -20.32 26.35
N GLN A 402 29.35 -20.56 27.64
CA GLN A 402 28.67 -19.83 28.70
C GLN A 402 29.66 -19.44 29.78
N VAL A 403 29.40 -18.32 30.44
CA VAL A 403 30.22 -17.78 31.52
C VAL A 403 29.36 -17.40 32.71
N GLU A 404 29.99 -17.28 33.87
CA GLU A 404 29.34 -16.85 35.11
C GLU A 404 29.83 -15.45 35.50
N GLU A 405 28.90 -14.62 35.96
CA GLU A 405 29.18 -13.31 36.55
C GLU A 405 28.50 -13.25 37.93
N THR A 406 29.21 -12.75 38.94
CA THR A 406 28.65 -12.60 40.30
C THR A 406 28.15 -11.18 40.49
N LEU A 407 26.85 -11.06 40.74
CA LEU A 407 26.17 -9.78 40.94
C LEU A 407 26.14 -9.41 42.43
N GLU A 408 26.10 -8.11 42.69
CA GLU A 408 25.93 -7.53 44.01
C GLU A 408 24.54 -6.91 44.15
N THR A 409 24.06 -6.80 45.39
CA THR A 409 22.80 -6.09 45.67
C THR A 409 22.93 -4.63 45.22
N GLY A 410 21.94 -4.15 44.46
CA GLY A 410 21.94 -2.82 43.84
C GLY A 410 22.52 -2.79 42.43
N ASP A 411 23.14 -3.86 41.94
CA ASP A 411 23.57 -3.96 40.55
C ASP A 411 22.38 -3.88 39.59
N LEU A 412 22.63 -3.30 38.42
CA LEU A 412 21.68 -3.24 37.32
C LEU A 412 22.30 -3.88 36.08
N LEU A 413 21.59 -4.85 35.51
CA LEU A 413 21.92 -5.49 34.24
C LEU A 413 21.00 -4.93 33.15
N LEU A 414 21.57 -4.53 32.01
CA LEU A 414 20.86 -4.04 30.83
C LEU A 414 21.14 -4.97 29.65
N LEU A 415 20.10 -5.60 29.13
CA LEU A 415 20.10 -6.38 27.91
C LEU A 415 19.36 -5.56 26.83
N HIS A 416 19.89 -5.52 25.62
CA HIS A 416 19.29 -4.74 24.54
C HIS A 416 19.60 -5.34 23.17
N THR A 417 18.71 -5.11 22.22
CA THR A 417 18.99 -5.31 20.79
C THR A 417 19.74 -4.09 20.23
N ASP A 418 20.38 -4.25 19.08
CA ASP A 418 21.22 -3.23 18.46
C ASP A 418 20.42 -2.01 17.95
N GLY A 419 19.14 -2.19 17.58
CA GLY A 419 18.23 -1.12 17.18
C GLY A 419 17.97 -0.04 18.25
N LEU A 420 18.32 -0.28 19.52
CA LEU A 420 18.07 0.66 20.62
C LEU A 420 18.79 2.01 20.43
N VAL A 421 20.00 2.01 19.86
CA VAL A 421 20.80 3.23 19.64
C VAL A 421 21.07 3.39 18.14
N PRO A 422 20.38 4.33 17.46
CA PRO A 422 20.45 4.46 16.00
C PRO A 422 21.82 4.84 15.43
N GLY A 423 22.13 4.28 14.26
CA GLY A 423 23.07 4.84 13.28
C GLY A 423 24.56 4.66 13.56
N ARG A 424 24.99 3.71 14.40
CA ARG A 424 26.42 3.55 14.78
C ARG A 424 26.84 2.09 15.00
N ASN A 425 28.14 1.83 14.93
CA ASN A 425 28.70 0.51 15.26
C ASN A 425 28.39 0.12 16.72
N GLY A 426 28.32 -1.18 17.01
CA GLY A 426 27.87 -1.68 18.33
C GLY A 426 28.71 -1.22 19.53
N THR A 427 29.97 -0.80 19.34
CA THR A 427 30.82 -0.30 20.44
C THR A 427 30.43 1.13 20.84
N GLU A 428 30.15 2.01 19.88
CA GLU A 428 29.68 3.37 20.15
C GLU A 428 28.29 3.36 20.79
N SER A 429 27.40 2.49 20.31
CA SER A 429 26.07 2.30 20.89
C SER A 429 26.14 1.87 22.36
N ALA A 430 26.99 0.90 22.67
CA ALA A 430 27.20 0.48 24.06
C ALA A 430 27.77 1.61 24.94
N ASN A 431 28.75 2.38 24.44
CA ASN A 431 29.33 3.49 25.22
C ASN A 431 28.29 4.54 25.60
N ARG A 432 27.35 4.88 24.71
CA ARG A 432 26.26 5.82 25.04
C ARG A 432 25.31 5.28 26.11
N LEU A 433 25.01 3.99 26.08
CA LEU A 433 24.22 3.36 27.15
C LEU A 433 24.99 3.36 28.47
N LEU A 434 26.31 3.17 28.43
CA LEU A 434 27.18 3.22 29.61
C LEU A 434 27.23 4.62 30.24
N ASP A 435 27.07 5.70 29.45
CA ASP A 435 27.00 7.08 29.94
C ASP A 435 25.78 7.34 30.84
N LEU A 436 24.76 6.46 30.82
CA LEU A 436 23.63 6.53 31.75
C LEU A 436 23.96 6.06 33.17
N ALA A 437 25.16 5.51 33.42
CA ALA A 437 25.56 4.96 34.71
C ALA A 437 25.31 5.89 35.92
N PRO A 438 25.61 7.20 35.86
CA PRO A 438 25.34 8.10 36.98
C PRO A 438 23.85 8.21 37.31
N ARG A 439 22.99 8.24 36.28
CA ARG A 439 21.52 8.35 36.43
C ARG A 439 20.92 7.07 37.01
N PHE A 440 21.42 5.91 36.58
CA PHE A 440 20.96 4.61 37.10
C PHE A 440 21.28 4.39 38.59
N GLY A 441 22.32 5.03 39.12
CA GLY A 441 22.63 4.99 40.55
C GLY A 441 21.53 5.59 41.44
N GLU A 442 20.74 6.52 40.91
CA GLU A 442 19.66 7.19 41.65
C GLU A 442 18.31 6.46 41.52
N ALA A 443 18.19 5.57 40.54
CA ALA A 443 16.95 4.85 40.24
C ALA A 443 16.59 3.87 41.36
N ARG A 444 15.31 3.82 41.75
CA ARG A 444 14.83 2.90 42.81
C ARG A 444 14.37 1.56 42.23
N THR A 445 13.85 1.58 41.01
CA THR A 445 13.29 0.40 40.35
C THR A 445 13.87 0.23 38.94
N ALA A 446 13.76 -0.97 38.39
CA ALA A 446 14.12 -1.21 36.99
C ALA A 446 13.23 -0.38 36.03
N GLN A 447 11.98 -0.12 36.40
CA GLN A 447 11.08 0.72 35.61
C GLN A 447 11.55 2.18 35.52
N ASP A 448 12.14 2.72 36.59
CA ASP A 448 12.75 4.05 36.55
C ASP A 448 13.92 4.08 35.56
N CYS A 449 14.73 3.03 35.53
CA CYS A 449 15.82 2.88 34.57
C CYS A 449 15.28 2.81 33.12
N VAL A 450 14.22 2.04 32.87
CA VAL A 450 13.58 1.96 31.53
C VAL A 450 13.15 3.35 31.09
N ARG A 451 12.48 4.11 31.98
CA ARG A 451 12.07 5.49 31.67
C ARG A 451 13.26 6.37 31.28
N MET A 452 14.39 6.28 31.97
CA MET A 452 15.60 7.04 31.62
C MET A 452 16.15 6.67 30.24
N VAL A 453 16.14 5.37 29.89
CA VAL A 453 16.52 4.92 28.53
C VAL A 453 15.55 5.49 27.49
N MET A 454 14.25 5.51 27.78
CA MET A 454 13.24 6.06 26.85
C MET A 454 13.33 7.58 26.70
N GLU A 455 13.65 8.30 27.76
CA GLU A 455 13.89 9.75 27.69
C GLU A 455 15.09 10.10 26.79
N GLU A 456 16.12 9.25 26.77
CA GLU A 456 17.34 9.48 25.99
C GLU A 456 17.22 8.99 24.53
N PHE A 457 16.61 7.82 24.33
CA PHE A 457 16.64 7.11 23.04
C PHE A 457 15.26 6.87 22.40
N GLY A 458 14.16 7.18 23.10
CA GLY A 458 12.80 6.84 22.68
C GLY A 458 12.30 7.56 21.43
N GLU A 459 12.65 8.84 21.26
CA GLU A 459 12.23 9.65 20.09
C GLU A 459 13.18 9.58 18.89
N ALA A 460 14.25 8.79 18.96
CA ALA A 460 15.18 8.69 17.85
C ALA A 460 14.57 7.92 16.68
N ASP A 461 14.69 8.47 15.46
CA ASP A 461 14.35 7.74 14.23
C ASP A 461 15.19 6.47 14.16
N ARG A 462 14.52 5.32 14.09
CA ARG A 462 15.18 4.01 14.10
C ARG A 462 14.72 3.19 12.89
N GLU A 463 15.72 2.61 12.22
CA GLU A 463 15.53 1.78 11.03
C GLU A 463 14.97 0.40 11.40
N ASP A 464 15.35 -0.11 12.56
CA ASP A 464 14.92 -1.41 13.09
C ASP A 464 14.21 -1.27 14.43
N ASP A 465 13.46 -2.30 14.80
CA ASP A 465 12.84 -2.39 16.11
C ASP A 465 13.89 -2.53 17.21
N ALA A 466 13.50 -2.26 18.45
CA ALA A 466 14.40 -2.40 19.58
C ALA A 466 13.72 -2.96 20.82
N CYS A 467 14.46 -3.75 21.59
CA CYS A 467 14.09 -4.20 22.92
C CYS A 467 15.12 -3.72 23.94
N VAL A 468 14.63 -3.38 25.13
CA VAL A 468 15.46 -3.23 26.32
C VAL A 468 14.84 -4.01 27.48
N LEU A 469 15.66 -4.79 28.17
CA LEU A 469 15.30 -5.50 29.41
C LEU A 469 16.30 -5.11 30.49
N LEU A 470 15.79 -4.56 31.58
CA LEU A 470 16.55 -4.12 32.74
C LEU A 470 16.24 -5.02 33.93
N ALA A 471 17.29 -5.49 34.60
CA ALA A 471 17.19 -6.33 35.79
C ALA A 471 18.03 -5.74 36.93
N LYS A 472 17.37 -5.31 38.00
CA LYS A 472 18.00 -4.74 39.20
C LYS A 472 18.00 -5.78 40.32
N VAL A 473 19.17 -6.02 40.91
CA VAL A 473 19.33 -6.94 42.04
C VAL A 473 18.89 -6.24 43.33
N MET A 474 17.91 -6.82 44.05
CA MET A 474 17.30 -6.20 45.24
C MET A 474 17.97 -6.55 46.56
#